data_AF-A0A2D7Y1U3-F1
#
_entry.id   AF-A0A2D7Y1U3-F1
#
_cell.length_a   1.000
_cell.length_b   1.000
_cell.length_c   1.000
_cell.angle_alpha   90.00
_cell.angle_beta   90.00
_cell.angle_gamma   90.00
#
_symmetry.space_group_name_H-M   'P 1'
#
loop_
_entity.id
_entity.type
_entity.pdbx_description
1 polymer ?
#
loop_
_entity_poly.entity_id
_entity_poly.type
_entity_poly.pdbx_seq_one_letter_code
_entity_poly.pdbx_strand_id
1 'polypeptide(L)'
;MPERPPNFGFSVTRVLQDGDSMFIKAVNESDGGGASWLTMSLIRADERGLMSVRRQISARYVQKDCLCSSLAACTLPNGPHEETETNKLKVRDFIRAVTAGDGLDRLDDFIDRTVFVSHTPGGCIDPDRLDEFAARRSPRSGLRYHGVDDLVGEGSFVAVFSAYDQEGNHARTCDLFRLADGRIVEHWDVVEPVAAHTVANNDEA
;
A
#
# COMPACT_ATOMS: atom_id res chain seq x y z
N MET A 1 6.22 -8.94 22.34
CA MET A 1 6.79 -9.53 21.11
C MET A 1 5.82 -9.25 19.98
N PRO A 2 6.25 -8.72 18.82
CA PRO A 2 5.36 -8.65 17.67
C PRO A 2 4.98 -10.08 17.28
N GLU A 3 3.68 -10.39 17.26
CA GLU A 3 3.17 -11.68 16.81
C GLU A 3 3.51 -11.86 15.33
N ARG A 4 4.21 -12.94 14.98
CA ARG A 4 4.46 -13.31 13.58
C ARG A 4 3.25 -14.04 13.04
N PRO A 5 2.88 -13.84 11.76
CA PRO A 5 1.82 -14.62 11.14
C PRO A 5 2.17 -16.13 11.19
N PRO A 6 1.28 -16.98 11.74
CA PRO A 6 1.44 -18.43 11.69
C PRO A 6 1.34 -18.95 10.24
N ASN A 7 1.89 -20.15 9.99
CA ASN A 7 1.79 -20.80 8.68
C ASN A 7 0.32 -21.20 8.41
N PHE A 8 -0.28 -20.63 7.35
CA PHE A 8 -1.69 -20.77 7.02
C PHE A 8 -1.95 -20.84 5.51
N GLY A 9 -3.19 -21.15 5.13
CA GLY A 9 -3.70 -20.86 3.79
C GLY A 9 -3.52 -19.38 3.44
N PHE A 10 -2.94 -19.11 2.28
CA PHE A 10 -2.75 -17.77 1.76
C PHE A 10 -3.51 -17.61 0.45
N SER A 11 -4.21 -16.49 0.31
CA SER A 11 -4.85 -16.09 -0.93
C SER A 11 -4.09 -14.94 -1.54
N VAL A 12 -3.46 -15.16 -2.69
CA VAL A 12 -2.88 -14.07 -3.47
C VAL A 12 -4.03 -13.29 -4.10
N THR A 13 -4.14 -12.02 -3.70
CA THR A 13 -5.25 -11.15 -4.09
C THR A 13 -4.90 -10.17 -5.20
N ARG A 14 -3.61 -9.90 -5.41
CA ARG A 14 -3.12 -9.13 -6.54
C ARG A 14 -1.68 -9.48 -6.82
N VAL A 15 -1.35 -9.55 -8.11
CA VAL A 15 0.02 -9.52 -8.61
C VAL A 15 0.11 -8.37 -9.61
N LEU A 16 1.17 -7.57 -9.53
CA LEU A 16 1.54 -6.61 -10.56
C LEU A 16 2.94 -6.94 -11.09
N GLN A 17 3.16 -6.79 -12.38
CA GLN A 17 4.48 -6.92 -13.01
C GLN A 17 4.89 -5.62 -13.71
N ASP A 18 6.03 -5.06 -13.29
CA ASP A 18 6.63 -3.83 -13.80
C ASP A 18 8.11 -4.06 -14.09
N GLY A 19 8.43 -4.42 -15.34
CA GLY A 19 9.78 -4.81 -15.73
C GLY A 19 10.29 -6.04 -14.95
N ASP A 20 11.38 -5.84 -14.19
CA ASP A 20 12.03 -6.85 -13.35
C ASP A 20 11.38 -6.98 -11.95
N SER A 21 10.42 -6.11 -11.65
CA SER A 21 9.80 -5.98 -10.34
C SER A 21 8.40 -6.60 -10.35
N MET A 22 8.09 -7.34 -9.29
CA MET A 22 6.80 -7.97 -9.06
C MET A 22 6.25 -7.52 -7.70
N PHE A 23 5.04 -6.99 -7.70
CA PHE A 23 4.31 -6.70 -6.47
C PHE A 23 3.31 -7.82 -6.20
N ILE A 24 3.21 -8.24 -4.95
CA ILE A 24 2.23 -9.24 -4.50
C ILE A 24 1.48 -8.72 -3.29
N LYS A 25 0.15 -8.74 -3.35
CA LYS A 25 -0.74 -8.53 -2.20
C LYS A 25 -1.41 -9.86 -1.84
N ALA A 26 -1.18 -10.35 -0.64
CA ALA A 26 -1.76 -11.60 -0.14
C ALA A 26 -2.53 -11.39 1.16
N VAL A 27 -3.61 -12.14 1.33
CA VAL A 27 -4.35 -12.24 2.59
C VAL A 27 -4.07 -13.63 3.18
N ASN A 28 -3.64 -13.66 4.43
CA ASN A 28 -3.45 -14.88 5.20
C ASN A 28 -4.58 -14.99 6.21
N GLU A 29 -5.32 -16.09 6.19
CA GLU A 29 -6.42 -16.36 7.12
C GLU A 29 -6.01 -17.49 8.04
N SER A 30 -6.15 -17.29 9.35
CA SER A 30 -5.86 -18.35 10.32
C SER A 30 -6.91 -19.45 10.25
N ASP A 31 -6.48 -20.69 10.03
CA ASP A 31 -7.33 -21.85 10.24
C ASP A 31 -7.84 -21.82 11.69
N GLY A 32 -9.15 -21.86 11.89
CA GLY A 32 -9.79 -21.85 13.22
C GLY A 32 -10.26 -20.49 13.75
N GLY A 33 -10.34 -19.44 12.91
CA GLY A 33 -10.92 -18.15 13.29
C GLY A 33 -9.96 -17.22 14.04
N GLY A 34 -8.66 -17.44 13.90
CA GLY A 34 -7.63 -16.51 14.36
C GLY A 34 -7.55 -15.24 13.50
N ALA A 35 -6.64 -14.34 13.83
CA ALA A 35 -6.50 -13.07 13.13
C ALA A 35 -6.04 -13.26 11.67
N SER A 36 -6.69 -12.55 10.75
CA SER A 36 -6.24 -12.44 9.37
C SER A 36 -5.12 -11.41 9.24
N TRP A 37 -4.25 -11.58 8.24
CA TRP A 37 -3.13 -10.69 7.96
C TRP A 37 -3.14 -10.27 6.50
N LEU A 38 -2.86 -9.00 6.25
CA LEU A 38 -2.60 -8.48 4.91
C LEU A 38 -1.09 -8.31 4.76
N THR A 39 -0.53 -8.92 3.71
CA THR A 39 0.89 -8.84 3.37
C THR A 39 1.04 -8.24 1.98
N MET A 40 1.91 -7.24 1.87
CA MET A 40 2.32 -6.65 0.59
C MET A 40 3.83 -6.79 0.43
N SER A 41 4.24 -7.38 -0.69
CA SER A 41 5.63 -7.72 -0.96
C SER A 41 6.07 -7.17 -2.30
N LEU A 42 7.34 -6.74 -2.36
CA LEU A 42 8.06 -6.42 -3.58
C LEU A 42 9.12 -7.49 -3.81
N ILE A 43 9.09 -8.10 -4.98
CA ILE A 43 10.04 -9.10 -5.44
C ILE A 43 10.76 -8.53 -6.65
N ARG A 44 12.06 -8.77 -6.78
CA ARG A 44 12.82 -8.44 -8.00
C ARG A 44 13.46 -9.70 -8.57
N ALA A 45 13.48 -9.79 -9.90
CA ALA A 45 14.19 -10.83 -10.62
C ALA A 45 15.51 -10.28 -11.17
N ASP A 46 16.62 -10.98 -10.96
CA ASP A 46 17.88 -10.66 -11.63
C ASP A 46 17.88 -11.11 -13.11
N GLU A 47 18.94 -10.77 -13.85
CA GLU A 47 19.10 -11.14 -15.27
C GLU A 47 19.09 -12.66 -15.52
N ARG A 48 19.32 -13.48 -14.49
CA ARG A 48 19.29 -14.95 -14.55
C ARG A 48 17.91 -15.50 -14.16
N GLY A 49 16.94 -14.64 -13.85
CA GLY A 49 15.61 -15.00 -13.38
C GLY A 49 15.57 -15.42 -11.91
N LEU A 50 16.63 -15.19 -11.13
CA LEU A 50 16.60 -15.45 -9.70
C LEU A 50 15.78 -14.37 -8.99
N MET A 51 14.74 -14.79 -8.27
CA MET A 51 13.83 -13.90 -7.56
C MET A 51 14.26 -13.70 -6.11
N SER A 52 14.31 -12.44 -5.65
CA SER A 52 14.54 -12.09 -4.25
C SER A 52 13.43 -11.19 -3.73
N VAL A 53 13.03 -11.41 -2.47
CA VAL A 53 12.08 -10.53 -1.79
C VAL A 53 12.83 -9.27 -1.37
N ARG A 54 12.56 -8.16 -2.06
CA ARG A 54 13.15 -6.86 -1.74
C ARG A 54 12.47 -6.20 -0.55
N ARG A 55 11.14 -6.31 -0.47
CA ARG A 55 10.34 -5.81 0.66
C ARG A 55 9.21 -6.75 1.00
N GLN A 56 8.85 -6.76 2.26
CA GLN A 56 7.64 -7.41 2.75
C GLN A 56 7.16 -6.62 3.95
N ILE A 57 5.90 -6.18 3.92
CA ILE A 57 5.25 -5.46 5.01
C ILE A 57 3.96 -6.21 5.32
N SER A 58 3.73 -6.53 6.59
CA SER A 58 2.54 -7.26 7.03
C SER A 58 1.85 -6.54 8.18
N ALA A 59 0.53 -6.45 8.11
CA ALA A 59 -0.28 -5.87 9.17
C ALA A 59 -1.44 -6.79 9.51
N ARG A 60 -1.79 -6.83 10.81
CA ARG A 60 -2.96 -7.56 11.27
C ARG A 60 -4.22 -6.89 10.74
N TYR A 61 -5.06 -7.66 10.08
CA TYR A 61 -6.35 -7.21 9.58
C TYR A 61 -7.40 -7.38 10.68
N VAL A 62 -7.89 -6.27 11.24
CA VAL A 62 -8.95 -6.29 12.26
C VAL A 62 -10.27 -5.95 11.59
N GLN A 63 -11.08 -6.98 11.38
CA GLN A 63 -12.37 -6.91 10.72
C GLN A 63 -13.37 -6.16 11.61
N LYS A 64 -13.88 -5.02 11.12
CA LYS A 64 -15.03 -4.37 11.74
C LYS A 64 -15.96 -3.71 10.72
N ASP A 65 -16.13 -4.32 9.53
CA ASP A 65 -17.38 -4.28 8.72
C ASP A 65 -17.20 -4.49 7.20
N CYS A 66 -16.01 -4.72 6.65
CA CYS A 66 -15.88 -4.98 5.20
C CYS A 66 -14.81 -6.02 4.87
N LEU A 67 -15.14 -7.32 4.97
CA LEU A 67 -14.28 -8.38 4.41
C LEU A 67 -14.38 -8.44 2.86
N CYS A 68 -15.38 -7.77 2.27
CA CYS A 68 -15.57 -7.72 0.81
C CYS A 68 -14.56 -6.82 0.07
N SER A 69 -13.75 -6.02 0.75
CA SER A 69 -12.91 -5.03 0.10
C SER A 69 -11.43 -5.39 -0.05
N SER A 70 -10.87 -6.26 0.81
CA SER A 70 -9.51 -6.75 0.63
C SER A 70 -9.40 -7.77 -0.52
N LEU A 71 -10.51 -8.45 -0.85
CA LEU A 71 -10.66 -9.34 -2.00
C LEU A 71 -11.14 -8.62 -3.28
N ALA A 72 -11.61 -7.37 -3.21
CA ALA A 72 -12.07 -6.62 -4.38
C ALA A 72 -10.95 -6.44 -5.43
N ALA A 73 -9.69 -6.37 -4.98
CA ALA A 73 -8.55 -6.40 -5.88
C ALA A 73 -8.48 -7.71 -6.70
N CYS A 74 -8.91 -8.87 -6.21
CA CYS A 74 -8.77 -10.13 -6.96
C CYS A 74 -9.53 -10.13 -8.30
N THR A 75 -10.63 -9.40 -8.39
CA THR A 75 -11.58 -9.50 -9.52
C THR A 75 -11.45 -8.35 -10.51
N LEU A 76 -10.72 -7.29 -10.17
CA LEU A 76 -10.59 -6.12 -11.04
C LEU A 76 -9.48 -6.34 -12.07
N PRO A 77 -9.72 -6.09 -13.37
CA PRO A 77 -8.67 -6.16 -14.37
C PRO A 77 -7.60 -5.09 -14.07
N ASN A 78 -6.35 -5.35 -14.46
CA ASN A 78 -5.29 -4.37 -14.30
C ASN A 78 -5.51 -3.12 -15.17
N GLY A 79 -6.44 -3.13 -16.13
CA GLY A 79 -6.68 -1.99 -17.04
C GLY A 79 -5.63 -1.91 -18.16
N PRO A 80 -5.65 -0.85 -18.98
CA PRO A 80 -4.74 -0.69 -20.11
C PRO A 80 -3.29 -0.45 -19.67
N HIS A 81 -2.35 -1.24 -20.17
CA HIS A 81 -0.95 -1.19 -19.73
C HIS A 81 -0.22 0.08 -20.21
N GLU A 82 -0.67 0.71 -21.29
CA GLU A 82 -0.15 1.98 -21.79
C GLU A 82 -0.35 3.15 -20.81
N GLU A 83 -1.29 3.03 -19.86
CA GLU A 83 -1.53 4.02 -18.82
C GLU A 83 -0.56 3.91 -17.64
N THR A 84 0.19 2.80 -17.53
CA THR A 84 1.02 2.47 -16.36
C THR A 84 1.91 3.62 -15.93
N GLU A 85 2.71 4.18 -16.83
CA GLU A 85 3.63 5.27 -16.49
C GLU A 85 2.88 6.54 -16.10
N THR A 86 1.79 6.89 -16.80
CA THR A 86 0.96 8.05 -16.44
C THR A 86 0.35 7.89 -15.05
N ASN A 87 -0.12 6.70 -14.70
CA ASN A 87 -0.71 6.38 -13.41
C ASN A 87 0.35 6.40 -12.29
N LYS A 88 1.55 5.86 -12.54
CA LYS A 88 2.70 5.94 -11.63
C LYS A 88 3.09 7.39 -11.34
N LEU A 89 3.15 8.24 -12.38
CA LEU A 89 3.41 9.68 -12.23
C LEU A 89 2.33 10.35 -11.37
N LYS A 90 1.05 10.08 -11.66
CA LYS A 90 -0.09 10.65 -10.91
C LYS A 90 -0.05 10.31 -9.42
N VAL A 91 0.21 9.04 -9.08
CA VAL A 91 0.31 8.59 -7.69
C VAL A 91 1.52 9.18 -6.98
N ARG A 92 2.68 9.25 -7.65
CA ARG A 92 3.87 9.90 -7.08
C ARG A 92 3.63 11.37 -6.79
N ASP A 93 2.99 12.08 -7.72
CA ASP A 93 2.70 13.51 -7.57
C ASP A 93 1.67 13.73 -6.45
N PHE A 94 0.67 12.85 -6.32
CA PHE A 94 -0.25 12.84 -5.18
C PHE A 94 0.49 12.71 -3.84
N ILE A 95 1.37 11.70 -3.70
CA ILE A 95 2.14 11.47 -2.47
C ILE A 95 3.02 12.67 -2.15
N ARG A 96 3.70 13.23 -3.15
CA ARG A 96 4.51 14.44 -2.98
C ARG A 96 3.66 15.61 -2.47
N ALA A 97 2.49 15.83 -3.06
CA ALA A 97 1.63 16.95 -2.68
C ALA A 97 1.12 16.81 -1.23
N VAL A 98 0.61 15.63 -0.84
CA VAL A 98 0.10 15.45 0.53
C VAL A 98 1.22 15.52 1.56
N THR A 99 2.43 15.05 1.23
CA THR A 99 3.59 15.08 2.15
C THR A 99 4.31 16.43 2.19
N ALA A 100 4.15 17.29 1.18
CA ALA A 100 4.63 18.67 1.19
C ALA A 100 3.65 19.64 1.89
N GLY A 101 2.40 19.22 2.10
CA GLY A 101 1.35 20.02 2.75
C GLY A 101 0.55 20.92 1.81
N ASP A 102 0.82 20.90 0.49
CA ASP A 102 0.06 21.61 -0.55
C ASP A 102 -1.03 20.73 -1.20
N GLY A 103 -1.05 19.43 -0.89
CA GLY A 103 -1.96 18.46 -1.49
C GLY A 103 -3.40 18.52 -1.00
N LEU A 104 -3.68 19.07 0.19
CA LEU A 104 -5.04 19.09 0.77
C LEU A 104 -6.02 19.91 -0.08
N ASP A 105 -5.59 21.08 -0.56
CA ASP A 105 -6.40 21.95 -1.41
C ASP A 105 -6.55 21.42 -2.84
N ARG A 106 -5.79 20.37 -3.19
CA ARG A 106 -5.68 19.82 -4.54
C ARG A 106 -6.08 18.36 -4.64
N LEU A 107 -6.72 17.81 -3.60
CA LEU A 107 -7.11 16.39 -3.58
C LEU A 107 -7.97 16.00 -4.80
N ASP A 108 -8.77 16.92 -5.32
CA ASP A 108 -9.64 16.70 -6.49
C ASP A 108 -8.85 16.55 -7.80
N ASP A 109 -7.61 17.05 -7.87
CA ASP A 109 -6.71 16.85 -9.01
C ASP A 109 -6.23 15.38 -9.13
N PHE A 110 -6.31 14.66 -8.01
CA PHE A 110 -5.74 13.33 -7.84
C PHE A 110 -6.78 12.25 -7.58
N ILE A 111 -7.87 12.57 -6.87
CA ILE A 111 -8.81 11.59 -6.32
C ILE A 111 -10.22 11.88 -6.83
N ASP A 112 -10.94 10.85 -7.25
CA ASP A 112 -12.35 10.97 -7.57
C ASP A 112 -13.19 10.81 -6.30
N ARG A 113 -13.55 11.94 -5.66
CA ARG A 113 -14.35 11.95 -4.43
C ARG A 113 -15.73 11.32 -4.57
N THR A 114 -16.23 11.09 -5.78
CA THR A 114 -17.58 10.51 -5.94
C THR A 114 -17.60 9.00 -5.75
N VAL A 115 -16.45 8.35 -5.96
CA VAL A 115 -16.33 6.89 -5.97
C VAL A 115 -15.17 6.35 -5.11
N PHE A 116 -14.37 7.24 -4.50
CA PHE A 116 -13.19 6.84 -3.74
C PHE A 116 -13.53 5.94 -2.54
N VAL A 117 -12.84 4.81 -2.43
CA VAL A 117 -12.91 3.95 -1.23
C VAL A 117 -11.52 3.57 -0.78
N SER A 118 -11.24 3.70 0.52
CA SER A 118 -9.98 3.22 1.11
C SER A 118 -10.21 2.12 2.13
N HIS A 119 -9.37 1.10 2.08
CA HIS A 119 -9.51 -0.18 2.78
C HIS A 119 -8.47 -0.37 3.88
N THR A 120 -8.14 0.72 4.57
CA THR A 120 -7.11 0.73 5.60
C THR A 120 -7.41 -0.23 6.74
N PRO A 121 -6.43 -1.03 7.21
CA PRO A 121 -6.59 -1.84 8.40
C PRO A 121 -7.08 -1.01 9.59
N GLY A 122 -8.22 -1.39 10.17
CA GLY A 122 -8.85 -0.67 11.28
C GLY A 122 -10.07 0.18 10.89
N GLY A 123 -10.38 0.33 9.60
CA GLY A 123 -11.65 0.89 9.12
C GLY A 123 -11.62 1.34 7.66
N CYS A 124 -12.72 1.13 6.94
CA CYS A 124 -12.90 1.72 5.61
C CYS A 124 -13.09 3.23 5.74
N ILE A 125 -12.42 3.98 4.85
CA ILE A 125 -12.58 5.42 4.70
C ILE A 125 -13.39 5.62 3.43
N ASP A 126 -14.64 6.05 3.62
CA ASP A 126 -15.53 6.49 2.54
C ASP A 126 -15.13 7.89 2.06
N PRO A 127 -15.62 8.36 0.90
CA PRO A 127 -15.17 9.62 0.32
C PRO A 127 -15.35 10.85 1.23
N ASP A 128 -16.33 10.80 2.15
CA ASP A 128 -16.58 11.86 3.14
C ASP A 128 -15.43 12.04 4.15
N ARG A 129 -14.49 11.10 4.21
CA ARG A 129 -13.34 11.13 5.14
C ARG A 129 -12.00 11.30 4.41
N LEU A 130 -12.02 11.84 3.20
CA LEU A 130 -10.81 12.01 2.40
C LEU A 130 -9.77 12.96 3.03
N ASP A 131 -10.23 14.01 3.71
CA ASP A 131 -9.33 14.93 4.41
C ASP A 131 -8.57 14.21 5.53
N GLU A 132 -9.19 13.24 6.20
CA GLU A 132 -8.50 12.40 7.19
C GLU A 132 -7.47 11.48 6.54
N PHE A 133 -7.80 10.92 5.37
CA PHE A 133 -6.87 10.09 4.60
C PHE A 133 -5.61 10.88 4.21
N ALA A 134 -5.78 12.11 3.74
CA ALA A 134 -4.66 12.97 3.37
C ALA A 134 -3.89 13.48 4.59
N ALA A 135 -4.58 13.86 5.66
CA ALA A 135 -3.97 14.34 6.92
C ALA A 135 -3.05 13.30 7.59
N ARG A 136 -3.20 12.00 7.29
CA ARG A 136 -2.28 10.94 7.75
C ARG A 136 -0.85 11.14 7.24
N ARG A 137 -0.68 11.77 6.07
CA ARG A 137 0.61 12.01 5.42
C ARG A 137 1.03 13.49 5.44
N SER A 138 0.12 14.39 5.80
CA SER A 138 0.41 15.83 5.87
C SER A 138 1.41 16.19 6.96
N PRO A 139 2.33 17.15 6.70
CA PRO A 139 3.27 17.64 7.69
C PRO A 139 2.58 18.08 8.98
N ARG A 140 3.01 17.51 10.11
CA ARG A 140 2.55 17.90 11.45
C ARG A 140 3.62 17.59 12.48
N SER A 141 3.51 18.23 13.64
CA SER A 141 4.39 17.92 14.77
C SER A 141 4.37 16.41 15.06
N GLY A 142 5.55 15.83 15.23
CA GLY A 142 5.70 14.40 15.51
C GLY A 142 5.61 13.49 14.29
N LEU A 143 5.30 13.97 13.08
CA LEU A 143 5.29 13.16 11.85
C LEU A 143 6.38 13.63 10.87
N ARG A 144 7.24 12.71 10.44
CA ARG A 144 8.26 12.95 9.42
C ARG A 144 8.21 11.86 8.35
N TYR A 145 7.82 12.21 7.13
CA TYR A 145 7.86 11.30 5.99
C TYR A 145 9.29 11.25 5.40
N HIS A 146 9.80 10.04 5.11
CA HIS A 146 11.16 9.87 4.56
C HIS A 146 11.20 9.80 3.04
N GLY A 147 10.04 9.75 2.39
CA GLY A 147 9.93 9.66 0.93
C GLY A 147 9.40 8.32 0.45
N VAL A 148 9.29 8.21 -0.87
CA VAL A 148 8.97 6.96 -1.56
C VAL A 148 10.26 6.20 -1.78
N ASP A 149 10.31 4.96 -1.30
CA ASP A 149 11.48 4.12 -1.50
C ASP A 149 11.41 3.27 -2.77
N ASP A 150 10.22 2.72 -3.05
CA ASP A 150 9.95 1.91 -4.24
C ASP A 150 8.53 2.20 -4.76
N LEU A 151 8.37 2.18 -6.08
CA LEU A 151 7.11 2.42 -6.76
C LEU A 151 6.99 1.47 -7.96
N VAL A 152 5.93 0.67 -7.98
CA VAL A 152 5.66 -0.36 -8.98
C VAL A 152 4.25 -0.18 -9.49
N GLY A 153 4.03 -0.26 -10.80
CA GLY A 153 2.68 -0.15 -11.35
C GLY A 153 2.44 -1.07 -12.53
N GLU A 154 1.18 -1.43 -12.75
CA GLU A 154 0.72 -2.15 -13.92
C GLU A 154 -0.71 -1.71 -14.24
N GLY A 155 -0.87 -1.09 -15.41
CA GLY A 155 -2.11 -0.46 -15.87
C GLY A 155 -2.64 0.56 -14.86
N SER A 156 -3.83 0.30 -14.36
CA SER A 156 -4.60 1.08 -13.40
C SER A 156 -4.17 0.90 -11.93
N PHE A 157 -3.19 0.05 -11.62
CA PHE A 157 -2.74 -0.17 -10.25
C PHE A 157 -1.32 0.32 -10.02
N VAL A 158 -1.08 0.94 -8.86
CA VAL A 158 0.24 1.43 -8.44
C VAL A 158 0.46 1.12 -6.97
N ALA A 159 1.51 0.37 -6.67
CA ALA A 159 1.99 0.11 -5.33
C ALA A 159 3.17 1.04 -4.97
N VAL A 160 3.16 1.56 -3.75
CA VAL A 160 4.17 2.48 -3.24
C VAL A 160 4.65 2.01 -1.88
N PHE A 161 5.96 1.81 -1.75
CA PHE A 161 6.61 1.52 -0.48
C PHE A 161 7.26 2.80 0.04
N SER A 162 7.03 3.11 1.31
CA SER A 162 7.61 4.27 1.96
C SER A 162 7.83 4.06 3.45
N ALA A 163 8.50 5.02 4.09
CA ALA A 163 8.72 5.02 5.53
C ALA A 163 8.44 6.40 6.12
N TYR A 164 8.07 6.42 7.41
CA TYR A 164 7.90 7.65 8.17
C TYR A 164 8.22 7.43 9.65
N ASP A 165 8.54 8.52 10.34
CA ASP A 165 8.60 8.55 11.81
C ASP A 165 7.33 9.20 12.34
N GLN A 166 6.70 8.57 13.34
CA GLN A 166 5.55 9.13 14.06
C GLN A 166 5.76 9.02 15.57
N GLU A 167 5.76 10.16 16.27
CA GLU A 167 5.91 10.24 17.74
C GLU A 167 7.14 9.47 18.25
N GLY A 168 8.26 9.55 17.51
CA GLY A 168 9.51 8.85 17.82
C GLY A 168 9.56 7.37 17.40
N ASN A 169 8.51 6.83 16.76
CA ASN A 169 8.48 5.47 16.24
C ASN A 169 8.69 5.45 14.73
N HIS A 170 9.60 4.61 14.24
CA HIS A 170 9.79 4.39 12.81
C HIS A 170 8.77 3.37 12.28
N ALA A 171 8.18 3.64 11.12
CA ALA A 171 7.24 2.76 10.46
C ALA A 171 7.53 2.65 8.96
N ARG A 172 7.34 1.44 8.41
CA ARG A 172 7.29 1.18 6.98
C ARG A 172 5.84 1.00 6.57
N THR A 173 5.51 1.43 5.36
CA THR A 173 4.18 1.28 4.79
C THR A 173 4.24 0.89 3.33
N CYS A 174 3.24 0.12 2.91
CA CYS A 174 2.95 -0.09 1.50
C CYS A 174 1.51 0.34 1.22
N ASP A 175 1.35 1.24 0.26
CA ASP A 175 0.07 1.69 -0.28
C ASP A 175 -0.12 1.02 -1.65
N LEU A 176 -1.32 0.52 -1.93
CA LEU A 176 -1.76 0.10 -3.25
C LEU A 176 -2.91 1.02 -3.67
N PHE A 177 -2.78 1.67 -4.81
CA PHE A 177 -3.79 2.54 -5.40
C PHE A 177 -4.37 1.89 -6.65
N ARG A 178 -5.67 2.10 -6.87
CA ARG A 178 -6.32 1.89 -8.16
C ARG A 178 -6.76 3.22 -8.74
N LEU A 179 -6.54 3.39 -10.03
CA LEU A 179 -6.96 4.54 -10.80
C LEU A 179 -8.07 4.17 -11.79
N ALA A 180 -8.93 5.13 -12.08
CA ALA A 180 -9.86 5.11 -13.20
C ALA A 180 -9.94 6.54 -13.76
N ASP A 181 -9.96 6.68 -15.09
CA ASP A 181 -10.02 7.98 -15.77
C ASP A 181 -8.95 8.98 -15.27
N GLY A 182 -7.74 8.47 -14.98
CA GLY A 182 -6.61 9.27 -14.50
C GLY A 182 -6.71 9.78 -13.07
N ARG A 183 -7.69 9.31 -12.28
CA ARG A 183 -7.89 9.65 -10.86
C ARG A 183 -7.85 8.41 -9.98
N ILE A 184 -7.38 8.57 -8.75
CA ILE A 184 -7.40 7.54 -7.72
C ILE A 184 -8.84 7.34 -7.26
N VAL A 185 -9.28 6.09 -7.29
CA VAL A 185 -10.65 5.68 -6.95
C VAL A 185 -10.67 4.60 -5.88
N GLU A 186 -9.53 3.97 -5.58
CA GLU A 186 -9.46 2.96 -4.55
C GLU A 186 -8.06 2.89 -3.93
N HIS A 187 -8.00 2.51 -2.66
CA HIS A 187 -6.75 2.44 -1.90
C HIS A 187 -6.75 1.31 -0.87
N TRP A 188 -5.60 0.66 -0.69
CA TRP A 188 -5.31 -0.28 0.39
C TRP A 188 -3.94 0.05 0.98
N ASP A 189 -3.76 -0.05 2.29
CA ASP A 189 -2.44 0.10 2.91
C ASP A 189 -2.14 -0.98 3.95
N VAL A 190 -0.84 -1.19 4.17
CA VAL A 190 -0.30 -1.88 5.33
C VAL A 190 0.74 -1.00 5.99
N VAL A 191 0.74 -0.97 7.32
CA VAL A 191 1.71 -0.23 8.13
C VAL A 191 2.32 -1.19 9.14
N GLU A 192 3.64 -1.27 9.15
CA GLU A 192 4.42 -2.07 10.09
C GLU A 192 5.37 -1.17 10.90
N PRO A 193 5.21 -1.09 12.23
CA PRO A 193 6.19 -0.46 13.09
C PRO A 193 7.52 -1.21 13.02
N VAL A 194 8.60 -0.50 12.77
CA VAL A 194 9.95 -1.06 12.77
C VAL A 194 10.54 -0.89 14.17
N ALA A 195 10.79 -2.00 14.85
CA ALA A 195 11.45 -1.95 16.16
C ALA A 195 12.86 -1.37 16.02
N ALA A 196 13.26 -0.47 16.93
CA ALA A 196 14.57 0.19 16.95
C ALA A 196 15.77 -0.78 16.98
N HIS A 197 15.54 -2.06 17.26
CA HIS A 197 16.58 -3.10 17.37
C HIS A 197 16.26 -4.37 16.59
N THR A 198 15.56 -4.27 15.47
CA THR A 198 15.43 -5.42 14.57
C THR A 198 15.69 -4.97 13.15
N VAL A 199 16.93 -5.17 12.72
CA VAL A 199 17.26 -5.31 11.31
C VAL A 199 16.45 -6.51 10.83
N ALA A 200 15.27 -6.28 10.27
CA ALA A 200 14.68 -7.27 9.39
C ALA A 200 15.64 -7.32 8.19
N ASN A 201 16.36 -8.43 8.05
CA ASN A 201 17.40 -8.68 7.05
C ASN A 201 16.84 -8.73 5.60
N ASN A 202 16.10 -7.72 5.17
CA ASN A 202 15.59 -7.60 3.80
C ASN A 202 16.23 -6.43 3.03
N ASP A 203 17.07 -5.62 3.70
CA ASP A 203 17.65 -4.43 3.07
C ASP A 203 19.03 -4.67 2.45
N GLU A 204 19.70 -5.79 2.74
CA GLU A 204 20.99 -6.15 2.12
C GLU A 204 20.84 -7.26 1.07
N ALA A 205 20.72 -6.83 -0.18
CA ALA A 205 21.14 -7.53 -1.38
C ALA A 205 21.34 -6.51 -2.51
#